data_AF-E9HGW2-F1
#
_entry.id   AF-E9HGW2-F1
#
_cell.length_a   1.000
_cell.length_b   1.000
_cell.length_c   1.000
_cell.angle_alpha   90.00
_cell.angle_beta   90.00
_cell.angle_gamma   90.00
#
_symmetry.space_group_name_H-M   'P 1'
#
loop_
_entity.id
_entity.type
_entity.pdbx_description
1 polymer ?
#
loop_
_entity_poly.entity_id
_entity_poly.type
_entity_poly.pdbx_seq_one_letter_code
_entity_poly.pdbx_strand_id
1 'polypeptide(L)' 'LDYSPMRNNDVRWNFEKFLISRKGKPVKRYDASSRVSDMRDDIESLLFPSL' A
#
# COMPACT_ATOMS: atom_id res chain seq x y z
N LEU A 1 13.98 -12.22 -10.71
CA LEU A 1 14.20 -12.01 -9.27
C LEU A 1 14.40 -13.40 -8.69
N ASP A 2 15.56 -13.69 -8.14
CA ASP A 2 15.82 -14.98 -7.50
C ASP A 2 16.33 -14.72 -6.08
N TYR A 3 15.58 -15.16 -5.09
CA TYR A 3 15.88 -14.97 -3.67
C TYR A 3 15.25 -16.11 -2.86
N SER A 4 15.82 -16.43 -1.70
CA SER A 4 15.36 -17.52 -0.86
C SER A 4 15.44 -17.14 0.62
N PRO A 5 14.42 -17.46 1.44
CA PRO A 5 13.19 -18.17 1.06
C PRO A 5 12.18 -17.24 0.38
N MET A 6 11.44 -17.77 -0.60
CA MET A 6 10.27 -17.10 -1.15
C MET A 6 9.04 -17.39 -0.28
N ARG A 7 8.23 -16.35 -0.05
CA ARG A 7 6.99 -16.40 0.73
C ARG A 7 5.89 -15.68 -0.05
N ASN A 8 4.65 -16.11 0.17
CA ASN A 8 3.48 -15.56 -0.53
C ASN A 8 3.31 -14.04 -0.35
N ASN A 9 3.78 -13.49 0.78
CA ASN A 9 3.59 -12.09 1.15
C ASN A 9 4.79 -11.19 0.85
N ASP A 10 5.84 -11.70 0.23
CA ASP A 10 7.05 -10.92 -0.06
C ASP A 10 6.74 -9.75 -1.00
N VAL A 11 7.58 -8.71 -0.91
CA VAL A 11 7.49 -7.55 -1.81
C VAL A 11 7.83 -8.00 -3.23
N ARG A 12 6.92 -7.75 -4.16
CA ARG A 12 6.94 -8.37 -5.49
C ARG A 12 7.81 -7.62 -6.48
N TRP A 13 7.79 -6.28 -6.42
CA TRP A 13 8.51 -5.44 -7.36
C TRP A 13 8.78 -4.04 -6.79
N ASN A 14 9.66 -3.31 -7.47
CA ASN A 14 9.89 -1.90 -7.17
C ASN A 14 8.58 -1.12 -7.25
N PHE A 15 8.40 -0.17 -6.32
CA PHE A 15 7.21 0.68 -6.19
C PHE A 15 5.94 -0.02 -5.69
N GLU A 16 6.04 -1.18 -5.05
CA GLU A 16 4.93 -1.63 -4.21
C GLU A 16 4.71 -0.65 -3.04
N LYS A 17 3.46 -0.33 -2.70
CA LYS A 17 3.14 0.73 -1.72
C LYS A 17 2.26 0.20 -0.60
N PHE A 18 2.44 0.75 0.61
CA PHE A 18 1.66 0.40 1.80
C PHE A 18 1.08 1.66 2.42
N LEU A 19 -0.24 1.70 2.58
CA LEU A 19 -0.93 2.78 3.29
C LEU A 19 -1.09 2.41 4.76
N ILE A 20 -0.53 3.24 5.64
CA ILE A 20 -0.57 3.08 7.09
C ILE A 20 -1.34 4.26 7.69
N SER A 21 -2.30 3.96 8.57
CA SER A 21 -3.10 4.99 9.26
C SER A 21 -2.31 5.73 10.34
N ARG A 22 -2.83 6.88 10.80
CA ARG A 22 -2.26 7.66 11.93
C ARG A 22 -2.13 6.87 13.23
N LYS A 23 -2.89 5.77 13.39
CA LYS A 23 -2.79 4.84 14.54
C LYS A 23 -1.71 3.77 14.35
N GLY A 24 -0.92 3.85 13.28
CA GLY A 24 0.11 2.86 12.94
C GLY A 24 -0.43 1.53 12.43
N LYS A 25 -1.70 1.46 12.01
CA LYS A 25 -2.32 0.23 11.48
C LYS A 25 -2.27 0.19 9.95
N PRO A 26 -1.85 -0.93 9.33
CA PRO A 26 -1.95 -1.12 7.87
C PRO A 26 -3.39 -1.03 7.41
N VAL A 27 -3.62 -0.33 6.30
CA VAL A 27 -4.94 -0.12 5.71
C VAL A 27 -5.04 -0.82 4.36
N LYS A 28 -4.05 -0.62 3.50
CA LYS A 28 -4.05 -1.14 2.13
C LYS A 28 -2.64 -1.38 1.61
N ARG A 29 -2.49 -2.38 0.74
CA ARG A 29 -1.29 -2.69 -0.03
C ARG A 29 -1.63 -2.51 -1.51
N TYR A 30 -0.82 -1.74 -2.23
CA TYR A 30 -1.02 -1.47 -3.65
C TYR A 30 0.07 -2.17 -4.46
N ASP A 31 -0.32 -2.69 -5.61
CA ASP A 31 0.61 -3.26 -6.57
C ASP A 31 1.60 -2.20 -7.08
N ALA A 32 2.74 -2.65 -7.58
CA ALA A 32 3.73 -1.79 -8.21
C ALA A 32 3.13 -0.95 -9.35
N SER A 33 2.21 -1.51 -10.13
CA SER A 33 1.58 -0.82 -11.28
C SER A 33 0.48 0.16 -10.88
N SER A 34 0.04 0.17 -9.61
CA SER A 34 -1.00 1.10 -9.16
C SER A 34 -0.55 2.55 -9.32
N ARG A 35 -1.41 3.38 -9.90
CA ARG A 35 -1.10 4.80 -10.15
C ARG A 35 -1.22 5.59 -8.86
N VAL A 36 -0.51 6.71 -8.78
CA VAL A 36 -0.61 7.62 -7.62
C VAL A 36 -2.02 8.17 -7.44
N SER A 37 -2.73 8.41 -8.54
CA SER A 37 -4.13 8.85 -8.54
C SER A 37 -5.06 7.88 -7.81
N ASP A 38 -4.82 6.58 -7.93
CA ASP A 38 -5.71 5.54 -7.41
C ASP A 38 -5.66 5.46 -5.88
N MET A 39 -4.62 6.02 -5.27
CA MET A 39 -4.42 6.07 -3.82
C MET A 39 -5.05 7.32 -3.18
N ARG A 40 -5.49 8.29 -3.99
CA ARG A 40 -5.94 9.59 -3.51
C ARG A 40 -7.12 9.46 -2.55
N ASP A 41 -8.18 8.80 -2.99
CA ASP A 41 -9.42 8.66 -2.22
C ASP A 41 -9.17 7.87 -0.93
N ASP A 42 -8.34 6.81 -0.99
CA ASP A 42 -7.95 6.05 0.19
C ASP A 42 -7.18 6.92 1.20
N ILE A 43 -6.26 7.78 0.74
CA ILE A 43 -5.52 8.72 1.61
C ILE A 43 -6.44 9.78 2.19
N GLU A 44 -7.29 10.40 1.37
CA GLU A 44 -8.24 11.43 1.80
C GLU A 44 -9.22 10.88 2.84
N SER A 45 -9.69 9.63 2.70
CA SER A 45 -10.55 8.97 3.69
C SER A 45 -9.90 8.84 5.07
N LEU A 46 -8.57 8.72 5.13
CA LEU A 46 -7.82 8.64 6.40
C LEU A 46 -7.47 10.02 6.98
N LEU A 47 -7.44 11.06 6.15
CA LEU A 47 -7.19 12.43 6.58
C LEU A 47 -8.48 13.11 7.05
N PHE A 48 -9.61 12.81 6.39
CA PHE A 48 -10.90 13.47 6.57
C PHE A 48 -12.05 12.44 6.71
N PRO A 49 -12.04 11.58 7.75
CA PRO A 49 -12.98 10.45 7.89
C PRO A 49 -14.45 10.83 8.15
N SER A 50 -14.78 12.12 8.22
CA SER A 50 -16.11 12.64 8.55
C SER A 50 -16.78 13.39 7.39
N LEU A 51 -16.22 13.29 6.18
CA LEU A 51 -16.84 13.74 4.94
C LEU A 51 -17.47 12.55 4.20
#